data_AF-A0A6N9VL99-F1
#
_entry.id   AF-A0A6N9VL99-F1
#
_cell.length_a   1.000
_cell.length_b   1.000
_cell.length_c   1.000
_cell.angle_alpha   90.00
_cell.angle_beta   90.00
_cell.angle_gamma   90.00
#
_symmetry.space_group_name_H-M   'P 1'
#
loop_
_entity.id
_entity.type
_entity.pdbx_description
1 polymer ?
#
loop_
_entity_poly.entity_id
_entity_poly.type
_entity_poly.pdbx_seq_one_letter_code
_entity_poly.pdbx_strand_id
1 'polypeptide(L)' 'GEGPTLVEAFTYRMGAHTTSDDPTRYRSDDERESWEARDPILRLRTHLEAEGHADEAFFASLEEESETLGRRVREAVRAM' A
#
# COMPACT_ATOMS: atom_id res chain seq x y z
N GLY A 1 0.44 -29.52 19.94
CA GLY A 1 0.79 -28.44 18.99
C GLY A 1 0.16 -28.82 17.68
N GLU A 2 -0.76 -28.01 17.18
CA GLU A 2 -1.75 -28.32 16.12
C GLU A 2 -1.17 -28.64 14.72
N GLY A 3 0.12 -28.98 14.63
CA GLY A 3 0.83 -29.21 13.38
C GLY A 3 1.18 -27.90 12.67
N PRO A 4 1.93 -27.99 11.56
CA PRO A 4 2.21 -26.84 10.71
C PRO A 4 1.00 -26.48 9.83
N THR A 5 0.87 -25.19 9.51
CA THR A 5 -0.12 -24.66 8.55
C THR A 5 0.59 -23.87 7.47
N LEU A 6 0.19 -24.08 6.21
CA LEU A 6 0.58 -23.23 5.09
C LEU A 6 -0.50 -22.17 4.86
N VAL A 7 -0.08 -20.92 4.69
CA VAL A 7 -0.97 -19.82 4.28
C VAL A 7 -0.40 -19.19 3.02
N GLU A 8 -1.19 -19.16 1.95
CA GLU A 8 -0.89 -18.42 0.73
C GLU A 8 -1.59 -17.06 0.76
N ALA A 9 -0.83 -15.98 0.90
CA ALA A 9 -1.35 -14.62 0.84
C ALA A 9 -1.39 -14.13 -0.60
N PHE A 10 -2.53 -14.35 -1.27
CA PHE A 10 -2.71 -13.92 -2.65
C PHE A 10 -2.80 -12.40 -2.76
N THR A 11 -1.81 -11.78 -3.41
CA THR A 11 -1.65 -10.32 -3.50
C THR A 11 -0.98 -9.92 -4.83
N TYR A 12 -0.83 -8.62 -5.05
CA TYR A 12 -0.26 -8.08 -6.27
C TYR A 12 0.76 -6.98 -6.01
N ARG A 13 1.88 -7.03 -6.75
CA ARG A 13 2.93 -6.01 -6.70
C ARG A 13 2.59 -4.86 -7.64
N MET A 14 2.00 -3.80 -7.09
CA MET A 14 1.63 -2.61 -7.88
C MET A 14 2.84 -2.00 -8.60
N GLY A 15 3.96 -1.84 -7.90
CA GLY A 15 5.19 -1.27 -8.46
C GLY A 15 6.03 -2.23 -9.30
N ALA A 16 7.15 -1.70 -9.79
CA ALA A 16 8.18 -2.48 -10.46
C ALA A 16 8.86 -3.48 -9.50
N HIS A 17 9.55 -4.48 -10.06
CA HIS A 17 10.31 -5.44 -9.27
C HIS A 17 11.44 -4.77 -8.50
N THR A 18 12.12 -3.84 -9.17
CA THR A 18 13.23 -3.04 -8.64
C THR A 18 13.19 -1.66 -9.30
N THR A 19 14.08 -0.76 -8.91
CA THR A 19 14.19 0.59 -9.51
C THR A 19 14.65 0.60 -10.97
N SER A 20 15.28 -0.49 -11.44
CA SER A 20 15.77 -0.61 -12.82
C SER A 20 14.83 -1.42 -13.72
N ASP A 21 13.71 -1.89 -13.19
CA ASP A 21 12.76 -2.74 -13.89
C ASP A 21 11.69 -1.91 -14.62
N ASP A 22 11.29 -2.38 -15.79
CA ASP A 22 10.20 -1.81 -16.59
C ASP A 22 9.10 -2.87 -16.76
N PRO A 23 8.04 -2.81 -15.93
CA PRO A 23 6.99 -3.80 -15.97
C PRO A 23 6.16 -3.80 -17.26
N THR A 24 6.11 -2.68 -17.99
CA THR A 24 5.30 -2.56 -19.21
C THR A 24 5.76 -3.53 -20.31
N ARG A 25 6.97 -4.08 -20.17
CA ARG A 25 7.54 -5.07 -21.08
C ARG A 25 6.95 -6.47 -20.94
N TYR A 26 6.32 -6.79 -19.81
CA TYR A 26 5.91 -8.17 -19.48
C TYR A 26 4.57 -8.29 -18.77
N ARG A 27 3.91 -7.18 -18.41
CA ARG A 27 2.53 -7.17 -17.90
C ARG A 27 1.72 -6.05 -18.53
N SER A 28 0.42 -6.29 -18.69
CA SER A 28 -0.52 -5.27 -19.17
C SER A 28 -0.97 -4.35 -18.03
N ASP A 29 -1.44 -3.16 -18.39
CA ASP A 29 -2.05 -2.25 -17.43
C ASP A 29 -3.40 -2.78 -16.92
N ASP A 30 -4.17 -3.52 -17.72
CA ASP A 30 -5.44 -4.14 -17.31
C ASP A 30 -5.30 -4.99 -16.04
N GLU A 31 -4.21 -5.77 -15.95
CA GLU A 31 -3.94 -6.59 -14.76
C GLU A 31 -3.74 -5.69 -13.54
N ARG A 32 -2.90 -4.65 -13.66
CA ARG A 32 -2.62 -3.67 -12.59
C ARG A 32 -3.88 -2.94 -12.14
N GLU A 33 -4.69 -2.48 -13.07
CA GLU A 33 -5.94 -1.74 -12.80
C GLU A 33 -6.96 -2.62 -12.05
N SER A 34 -7.08 -3.90 -12.43
CA SER A 34 -7.95 -4.84 -11.74
C SER A 34 -7.58 -5.05 -10.27
N TRP A 35 -6.30 -4.91 -9.95
CA TRP A 35 -5.77 -5.02 -8.59
C TRP A 35 -5.79 -3.70 -7.83
N GLU A 36 -5.66 -2.57 -8.51
CA GLU A 36 -5.85 -1.23 -7.94
C GLU A 36 -7.26 -1.08 -7.34
N ALA A 37 -8.28 -1.60 -8.03
CA ALA A 37 -9.65 -1.65 -7.50
C ALA A 37 -9.81 -2.53 -6.23
N ARG A 38 -8.78 -3.31 -5.88
CA ARG A 38 -8.75 -4.22 -4.71
C ARG A 38 -7.79 -3.74 -3.62
N ASP A 39 -7.34 -2.48 -3.68
CA ASP A 39 -6.37 -1.90 -2.76
C ASP A 39 -6.77 -2.19 -1.29
N PRO A 40 -5.92 -2.89 -0.52
CA PRO A 40 -6.22 -3.25 0.87
C PRO A 40 -6.34 -2.04 1.80
N ILE A 41 -5.63 -0.93 1.52
CA ILE A 41 -5.70 0.31 2.31
C ILE A 41 -7.07 0.96 2.11
N LEU A 42 -7.52 1.11 0.87
CA LEU A 42 -8.84 1.68 0.58
C LEU A 42 -9.96 0.80 1.15
N ARG A 43 -9.86 -0.52 1.00
CA ARG A 43 -10.84 -1.47 1.56
C ARG A 43 -10.93 -1.37 3.08
N LEU A 44 -9.78 -1.30 3.76
CA LEU A 44 -9.76 -1.16 5.21
C LEU A 44 -10.32 0.21 5.65
N ARG A 45 -9.96 1.29 4.96
CA ARG A 45 -10.52 2.62 5.21
C ARG A 45 -12.03 2.61 5.15
N THR A 46 -12.61 2.12 4.05
CA THR A 46 -14.08 2.05 3.88
C THR A 46 -14.73 1.21 4.98
N HIS A 47 -14.10 0.10 5.39
CA HIS A 47 -14.61 -0.72 6.48
C HIS A 47 -14.59 0.04 7.82
N LEU A 48 -13.49 0.69 8.17
CA LEU A 48 -13.38 1.43 9.43
C LEU A 48 -14.32 2.63 9.51
N GLU A 49 -14.53 3.33 8.40
CA GLU A 49 -15.52 4.42 8.30
C GLU A 49 -16.95 3.88 8.48
N ALA A 50 -17.28 2.75 7.84
CA ALA A 50 -18.60 2.14 7.94
C ALA A 50 -18.92 1.62 9.35
N GLU A 51 -17.92 1.08 10.07
CA GLU A 51 -18.06 0.61 11.45
C GLU A 51 -17.94 1.75 12.49
N GLY A 52 -17.68 2.98 12.06
CA GLY A 52 -17.51 4.14 12.96
C GLY A 52 -16.24 4.07 13.82
N HIS A 53 -15.24 3.30 13.39
CA HIS A 53 -13.95 3.18 14.07
C HIS A 53 -12.93 4.27 13.65
N ALA A 54 -13.16 4.91 12.51
CA ALA A 54 -12.37 6.01 12.01
C ALA A 54 -13.26 7.01 11.26
N ASP A 55 -12.80 8.26 11.19
CA ASP A 55 -13.44 9.32 10.43
C ASP A 55 -12.42 10.07 9.56
N GLU A 56 -12.89 11.07 8.82
CA GLU A 56 -12.02 11.88 7.96
C GLU A 56 -10.89 12.56 8.75
N ALA A 57 -11.15 13.00 9.99
CA ALA A 57 -10.13 13.65 10.81
C ALA A 57 -9.00 12.69 11.18
N PHE A 58 -9.34 11.43 11.51
CA PHE A 58 -8.35 10.38 11.72
C PHE A 58 -7.46 10.16 10.50
N PHE A 59 -8.05 9.96 9.31
CA PHE A 59 -7.26 9.72 8.09
C PHE A 59 -6.45 10.95 7.67
N ALA A 60 -6.98 12.16 7.84
CA ALA A 60 -6.24 13.38 7.57
C ALA A 60 -4.99 13.51 8.46
N SER A 61 -5.10 13.15 9.74
CA SER A 61 -3.94 13.17 10.65
C SER A 61 -2.85 12.15 10.25
N LEU A 62 -3.25 10.97 9.79
CA LEU A 62 -2.31 9.94 9.33
C LEU A 62 -1.59 10.37 8.04
N GLU A 63 -2.29 11.04 7.13
CA GLU A 63 -1.70 11.57 5.90
C GLU A 63 -0.63 12.64 6.22
N GLU A 64 -0.92 13.56 7.15
CA GLU A 64 0.04 14.57 7.60
C GLU A 64 1.29 13.94 8.24
N GLU A 65 1.10 12.91 9.07
CA GLU A 65 2.20 12.17 9.68
C GLU A 65 3.05 11.45 8.61
N SER A 66 2.40 10.78 7.66
CA SER A 66 3.05 10.08 6.54
C SER A 66 3.90 11.04 5.68
N GLU A 67 3.33 12.19 5.30
CA GLU A 67 4.04 13.21 4.53
C GLU A 67 5.25 13.78 5.28
N THR A 68 5.08 14.03 6.58
CA THR A 68 6.17 14.49 7.44
C THR A 68 7.30 13.47 7.52
N LEU A 69 6.97 12.19 7.70
CA LEU A 69 7.94 11.11 7.69
C LEU A 69 8.67 11.02 6.33
N GLY A 70 7.91 11.04 5.23
CA GLY A 70 8.46 10.99 3.89
C GLY A 70 9.44 12.12 3.60
N ARG A 71 9.12 13.35 4.04
CA ARG A 71 10.01 14.51 3.93
C ARG A 71 11.31 14.29 4.71
N ARG A 72 11.19 13.91 5.98
CA ARG A 72 12.34 13.65 6.85
C ARG A 72 13.29 12.60 6.28
N VAL A 73 12.74 11.49 5.75
CA VAL A 73 13.54 10.43 5.13
C VAL A 73 14.29 10.94 3.90
N ARG A 74 13.61 11.68 3.01
CA ARG A 74 14.26 12.25 1.81
C ARG A 74 15.38 13.23 2.14
N GLU A 75 15.17 14.09 3.14
CA GLU A 75 16.18 15.04 3.60
C GLU A 75 17.41 14.32 4.18
N ALA A 76 17.19 13.34 5.05
CA ALA A 76 18.27 12.55 5.64
C ALA A 76 19.10 11.80 4.57
N VAL A 77 18.43 11.18 3.59
CA VAL A 77 19.12 10.46 2.51
C VAL A 77 19.95 11.40 1.62
N ARG A 78 19.49 12.62 1.37
CA ARG A 78 20.22 13.61 0.55
C ARG A 78 21.40 14.27 1.27
N ALA A 79 21.40 14.27 2.60
CA ALA A 79 22.44 14.85 3.43
C ALA A 79 23.60 13.88 3.74
N MET A 80 23.45 12.59 3.36
CA MET A 80 24.53 11.59 3.36
C MET A 80 25.37 11.71 2.09
#